data_AF-A0A497MI16-F1
#
_entry.id   AF-A0A497MI16-F1
#
_cell.length_a   1.000
_cell.length_b   1.000
_cell.length_c   1.000
_cell.angle_alpha   90.00
_cell.angle_beta   90.00
_cell.angle_gamma   90.00
#
_symmetry.space_group_name_H-M   'P 1'
#
loop_
_entity.id
_entity.type
_entity.pdbx_description
1 polymer ?
#
loop_
_entity_poly.entity_id
_entity_poly.type
_entity_poly.pdbx_seq_one_letter_code
_entity_poly.pdbx_strand_id
1 'polypeptide(L)'
;AYTPKFNVVFTNDPLSRQLFAEAGFKVEGIKFYRRTFYSATYVRGKMLKGENWENLVPAAVARYIKQIGGVERLRNLTKTDKVKPSQPKAPLQRPP
;
A
#
# COMPACT_ATOMS: atom_id res chain seq x y z
N ALA A 1 11.06 17.90 20.78
CA ALA A 1 11.45 16.77 19.93
C ALA A 1 10.42 15.65 20.09
N TYR A 2 9.90 15.06 19.01
CA TYR A 2 8.82 14.06 19.04
C TYR A 2 9.28 12.61 19.28
N THR A 3 10.59 12.39 19.42
CA THR A 3 11.18 11.05 19.60
C THR A 3 12.23 11.07 20.71
N PRO A 4 12.45 9.94 21.41
CA PRO A 4 13.59 9.76 22.30
C PRO A 4 14.92 9.87 21.56
N LYS A 5 16.01 10.04 22.31
CA LYS A 5 17.37 9.96 21.74
C LYS A 5 17.63 8.55 21.19
N PHE A 6 18.34 8.48 20.06
CA PHE A 6 18.75 7.23 19.42
C PHE A 6 20.15 7.37 18.82
N ASN A 7 20.82 6.24 18.61
CA ASN A 7 22.21 6.19 18.15
C ASN A 7 22.36 5.51 16.77
N VAL A 8 21.39 4.67 16.38
CA VAL A 8 21.45 3.87 15.15
C VAL A 8 20.14 4.02 14.38
N VAL A 9 20.23 4.20 13.06
CA VAL A 9 19.10 4.30 12.15
C VAL A 9 19.11 3.08 11.22
N PHE A 10 18.01 2.34 11.17
CA PHE A 10 17.83 1.22 10.26
C PHE A 10 17.00 1.65 9.05
N THR A 11 17.60 1.70 7.86
CA THR A 11 16.88 2.08 6.64
C THR A 11 17.50 1.49 5.37
N ASN A 12 16.62 1.13 4.44
CA ASN A 12 16.95 0.76 3.06
C ASN A 12 16.55 1.84 2.05
N ASP A 13 16.01 2.96 2.51
CA ASP A 13 15.67 4.11 1.67
C ASP A 13 16.95 4.94 1.40
N PRO A 14 17.37 5.14 0.13
CA PRO A 14 18.62 5.84 -0.18
C PRO A 14 18.69 7.26 0.36
N LEU A 15 17.59 8.02 0.24
CA LEU A 15 17.54 9.42 0.68
C LEU A 15 17.69 9.52 2.20
N SER A 16 16.90 8.75 2.94
CA SER A 16 16.98 8.71 4.40
C SER A 16 18.37 8.27 4.87
N ARG A 17 18.97 7.28 4.22
CA ARG A 17 20.33 6.82 4.53
C ARG A 17 21.34 7.95 4.40
N GLN A 18 21.30 8.70 3.29
CA GLN A 18 22.23 9.79 3.05
C GLN A 18 22.08 10.89 4.11
N LEU A 19 20.85 11.36 4.35
CA LEU A 19 20.59 12.43 5.32
C LEU A 19 21.04 12.07 6.74
N PHE A 20 20.79 10.84 7.20
CA PHE A 20 21.21 10.42 8.55
C PHE A 20 22.71 10.18 8.66
N ALA A 21 23.35 9.72 7.59
CA ALA A 21 24.81 9.58 7.55
C ALA A 21 25.50 10.97 7.61
N GLU A 22 25.00 11.95 6.85
CA GLU A 22 25.49 13.34 6.88
C GLU A 22 25.28 13.99 8.26
N ALA A 23 24.20 13.64 8.95
CA ALA A 23 23.94 14.07 10.32
C ALA A 23 24.76 13.32 11.40
N GLY A 24 25.69 12.44 11.01
CA GLY A 24 26.60 11.74 11.92
C GLY A 24 26.03 10.51 12.63
N PHE A 25 24.86 10.01 12.21
CA PHE A 25 24.28 8.80 12.80
C PHE A 25 24.87 7.53 12.17
N LYS A 26 24.92 6.45 12.96
CA LYS A 26 25.20 5.11 12.43
C LYS A 26 23.98 4.65 11.63
N VAL A 27 24.16 4.35 10.33
CA VAL A 27 23.07 3.88 9.47
C VAL A 27 23.29 2.44 9.01
N GLU A 28 22.35 1.55 9.36
CA GLU A 28 22.39 0.13 9.04
C GLU A 28 21.28 -0.26 8.06
N GLY A 29 21.59 -1.22 7.18
CA GLY A 29 20.61 -1.79 6.26
C GLY A 29 19.82 -2.91 6.93
N ILE A 30 18.58 -3.11 6.50
CA ILE A 30 17.69 -4.16 7.00
C ILE A 30 17.65 -5.29 5.97
N LYS A 31 17.83 -6.55 6.40
CA LYS A 31 17.65 -7.71 5.51
C LYS A 31 16.19 -7.77 5.06
N PHE A 32 15.95 -7.88 3.76
CA PHE A 32 14.61 -8.08 3.24
C PHE A 32 14.10 -9.48 3.60
N TYR A 33 12.95 -9.55 4.26
CA TYR A 33 12.27 -10.81 4.56
C TYR A 33 11.09 -11.02 3.60
N ARG A 34 11.16 -12.05 2.75
CA ARG A 34 10.10 -12.50 1.82
C ARG A 34 9.33 -11.34 1.14
N ARG A 35 10.06 -10.43 0.48
CA ARG A 35 9.54 -9.16 -0.09
C ARG A 35 8.39 -9.35 -1.09
N THR A 36 8.32 -10.49 -1.76
CA THR A 36 7.23 -10.82 -2.69
C THR A 36 5.87 -10.95 -2.00
N PHE A 37 5.86 -11.40 -0.74
CA PHE A 37 4.64 -11.61 0.04
C PHE A 37 4.42 -10.49 1.07
N TYR A 38 5.46 -10.13 1.83
CA TYR A 38 5.38 -9.10 2.87
C TYR A 38 5.73 -7.72 2.30
N SER A 39 4.88 -7.24 1.41
CA SER A 39 4.93 -5.86 0.92
C SER A 39 3.56 -5.20 0.99
N ALA A 40 3.56 -3.90 1.33
CA ALA A 40 2.33 -3.13 1.39
C ALA A 40 1.60 -3.10 0.03
N THR A 41 2.35 -3.08 -1.07
CA THR A 41 1.78 -3.14 -2.43
C THR A 41 1.04 -4.46 -2.67
N TYR A 42 1.62 -5.60 -2.28
CA TYR A 42 0.97 -6.90 -2.45
C TYR A 42 -0.28 -7.03 -1.57
N VAL A 43 -0.18 -6.65 -0.29
CA VAL A 43 -1.30 -6.68 0.66
C VAL A 43 -2.45 -5.79 0.19
N ARG A 44 -2.19 -4.54 -0.23
CA ARG A 44 -3.21 -3.65 -0.79
C ARG A 44 -3.82 -4.19 -2.08
N GLY A 45 -3.01 -4.84 -2.93
CA GLY A 45 -3.49 -5.52 -4.13
C GLY A 45 -4.51 -6.62 -3.80
N LYS A 46 -4.23 -7.46 -2.79
CA LYS A 46 -5.17 -8.47 -2.30
C LYS A 46 -6.46 -7.85 -1.75
N MET A 47 -6.37 -6.79 -0.95
CA MET A 47 -7.54 -6.05 -0.44
C MET A 47 -8.44 -5.54 -1.56
N LEU A 48 -7.85 -4.93 -2.60
CA LEU A 48 -8.58 -4.40 -3.76
C LEU A 48 -9.28 -5.50 -4.57
N LYS A 49 -8.63 -6.66 -4.73
CA LYS A 49 -9.19 -7.83 -5.42
C LYS A 49 -10.20 -8.62 -4.59
N GLY A 50 -10.36 -8.30 -3.30
CA GLY A 50 -11.22 -9.07 -2.39
C GLY A 50 -10.64 -10.44 -2.04
N GLU A 51 -9.33 -10.63 -2.20
CA GLU A 51 -8.63 -11.86 -1.85
C GLU A 51 -8.21 -11.87 -0.36
N ASN A 52 -7.88 -13.04 0.19
CA ASN A 52 -7.45 -13.17 1.59
C ASN A 52 -6.12 -12.45 1.84
N TRP A 53 -6.19 -11.28 2.46
CA TRP A 53 -5.05 -10.46 2.85
C TRP A 53 -4.76 -10.54 4.34
N GLU A 54 -5.70 -11.01 5.16
CA GLU A 54 -5.55 -11.03 6.62
C GLU A 54 -4.39 -11.92 7.06
N ASN A 55 -4.11 -13.01 6.33
CA ASN A 55 -3.01 -13.92 6.63
C ASN A 55 -1.61 -13.33 6.35
N LEU A 56 -1.53 -12.16 5.69
CA LEU A 56 -0.29 -11.48 5.36
C LEU A 56 0.13 -10.46 6.43
N VAL A 57 -0.70 -10.25 7.45
CA VAL A 57 -0.47 -9.31 8.55
C VAL A 57 -0.75 -9.98 9.90
N PRO A 58 -0.19 -9.47 11.00
CA PRO A 58 -0.58 -9.94 12.34
C PRO A 58 -2.09 -9.77 12.58
N ALA A 59 -2.70 -10.70 13.32
CA ALA A 59 -4.14 -10.69 13.58
C ALA A 59 -4.66 -9.38 14.19
N ALA A 60 -3.87 -8.74 15.06
CA ALA A 60 -4.21 -7.44 15.64
C ALA A 60 -4.34 -6.34 14.57
N VAL A 61 -3.47 -6.34 13.56
CA VAL A 61 -3.51 -5.39 12.45
C VAL A 61 -4.71 -5.65 11.55
N ALA A 62 -5.02 -6.92 11.25
CA ALA A 62 -6.21 -7.27 10.48
C ALA A 62 -7.49 -6.79 11.17
N ARG A 63 -7.61 -7.02 12.49
CA ARG A 63 -8.74 -6.50 13.30
C ARG A 63 -8.83 -4.98 13.23
N TYR A 64 -7.71 -4.29 13.41
CA TYR A 64 -7.67 -2.83 13.38
C TYR A 64 -8.10 -2.28 12.01
N ILE A 65 -7.58 -2.84 10.91
CA ILE A 65 -7.95 -2.41 9.54
C ILE A 65 -9.45 -2.60 9.29
N LYS A 66 -10.03 -3.70 9.77
CA LYS A 66 -11.49 -3.94 9.68
C LYS A 66 -12.27 -2.92 10.49
N GLN A 67 -11.86 -2.65 11.73
CA GLN A 67 -12.50 -1.69 12.62
C GLN A 67 -12.56 -0.27 12.02
N ILE A 68 -11.51 0.16 11.32
CA ILE A 68 -11.46 1.51 10.71
C ILE A 68 -12.07 1.58 9.30
N GLY A 69 -12.66 0.48 8.80
CA GLY A 69 -13.19 0.40 7.43
C GLY A 69 -12.11 0.57 6.36
N GLY A 70 -10.87 0.13 6.63
CA GLY A 70 -9.71 0.42 5.80
C GLY A 70 -9.80 -0.16 4.38
N VAL A 71 -10.40 -1.34 4.22
CA VAL A 71 -10.58 -1.98 2.90
C VAL A 71 -11.53 -1.17 2.03
N GLU A 72 -12.67 -0.75 2.59
CA GLU A 72 -13.65 0.06 1.86
C GLU A 72 -13.10 1.43 1.51
N ARG A 73 -12.37 2.06 2.44
CA ARG A 73 -11.67 3.32 2.17
C ARG A 73 -10.69 3.15 1.01
N LEU A 74 -9.88 2.10 1.01
CA LEU A 74 -8.91 1.83 -0.05
C LEU A 74 -9.60 1.67 -1.41
N ARG A 75 -10.68 0.89 -1.47
CA ARG A 75 -11.48 0.71 -2.70
C ARG A 75 -12.04 2.03 -3.22
N ASN A 76 -12.56 2.87 -2.32
CA ASN A 76 -13.12 4.17 -2.69
C ASN A 76 -12.03 5.11 -3.24
N LEU A 77 -10.86 5.17 -2.62
CA LEU A 77 -9.74 6.01 -3.07
C LEU A 77 -9.13 5.57 -4.41
N THR A 78 -9.31 4.30 -4.79
CA THR A 78 -8.83 3.79 -6.08
C THR A 78 -9.81 3.98 -7.25
N LYS A 79 -11.03 4.47 -6.99
CA LYS A 79 -11.96 4.85 -8.05
C LYS A 79 -11.41 6.07 -8.79
N THR A 80 -11.57 6.09 -10.10
CA THR A 80 -11.15 7.21 -10.95
C THR A 80 -12.36 8.04 -11.35
N ASP A 81 -12.22 9.36 -11.32
CA ASP A 81 -13.23 10.29 -11.84
C ASP A 81 -13.26 10.34 -13.38
N LYS A 82 -12.40 9.56 -14.04
CA LYS A 82 -12.41 9.43 -15.49
C LYS A 82 -13.69 8.73 -15.94
N VAL A 83 -14.54 9.48 -16.64
CA VAL A 83 -15.69 8.96 -17.37
C VAL A 83 -15.20 7.89 -18.36
N LYS A 84 -15.68 6.65 -18.22
CA LYS A 84 -15.43 5.61 -19.24
C LYS A 84 -16.07 6.07 -20.54
N PRO A 85 -15.36 6.07 -21.69
CA PRO A 85 -15.99 6.35 -22.97
C PRO A 85 -17.15 5.38 -23.15
N SER A 86 -18.36 5.91 -23.36
CA SER A 86 -19.52 5.10 -23.70
C SER A 86 -19.18 4.28 -24.93
N GLN A 87 -19.38 2.96 -24.86
CA GLN A 87 -19.26 2.13 -26.06
C GLN A 87 -20.19 2.66 -27.15
N PRO A 88 -19.77 2.68 -28.43
CA PRO A 88 -20.68 3.05 -29.51
C PRO A 88 -21.89 2.13 -29.46
N LYS A 89 -23.08 2.72 -29.30
CA LYS A 89 -24.35 1.98 -29.37
C LYS A 89 -24.40 1.30 -30.74
N ALA A 90 -24.71 0.00 -30.75
CA ALA A 90 -24.92 -0.74 -31.99
C ALA A 90 -25.98 -0.02 -32.86
N PRO A 91 -25.83 0.00 -34.19
CA PRO A 91 -26.81 0.63 -35.07
C PRO A 91 -28.20 0.01 -34.82
N LEU A 92 -29.19 0.86 -34.56
CA LEU A 92 -30.59 0.48 -34.55
C LEU A 92 -30.93 -0.14 -35.92
N GLN A 93 -31.03 -1.47 -35.98
CA GLN A 93 -31.65 -2.13 -37.13
C GLN A 93 -33.13 -1.75 -37.11
N ARG A 94 -33.57 -1.02 -38.14
CA ARG A 94 -35.00 -0.79 -38.35
C ARG A 94 -35.63 -2.15 -38.73
N PRO A 95 -36.74 -2.54 -38.10
CA PRO A 95 -37.48 -3.71 -38.54
C PRO A 95 -38.02 -3.50 -39.97
N PRO A 96 -38.30 -4.60 -40.69
CA PRO A 96 -38.67 -4.58 -42.11
C PRO A 96 -39.95 -3.79 -42.40
#